data_AF-A0A1S8XS79-F1
#
_entry.id   AF-A0A1S8XS79-F1
#
_cell.length_a   1.000
_cell.length_b   1.000
_cell.length_c   1.000
_cell.angle_alpha   90.00
_cell.angle_beta   90.00
_cell.angle_gamma   90.00
#
_symmetry.space_group_name_H-M   'P 1'
#
loop_
_entity.id
_entity.type
_entity.pdbx_description
1 polymer ?
#
loop_
_entity_poly.entity_id
_entity_poly.type
_entity_poly.pdbx_seq_one_letter_code
_entity_poly.pdbx_strand_id
1 'polypeptide(L)'
;TAWSSPRPTPSAAATTTPSAPSGGSVTEMATEIRQLIDTGVADGGIRVDVGTDIRNLLGHAVEANSAGDLAAAVQRARDKVAERQREGSITPAYARQLDTAFQRLGAARL
;
A
#
# COMPACT_ATOMS: atom_id res chain seq x y z
N THR A 1 38.40 -26.95 -27.66
CA THR A 1 37.28 -27.36 -26.78
C THR A 1 36.59 -26.11 -26.27
N ALA A 2 35.43 -25.76 -26.85
CA ALA A 2 34.66 -24.58 -26.47
C ALA A 2 33.43 -25.04 -25.68
N TRP A 3 33.26 -24.55 -24.46
CA TRP A 3 32.09 -24.81 -23.63
C TRP A 3 31.02 -23.74 -23.90
N SER A 4 29.88 -24.15 -24.45
CA SER A 4 28.68 -23.34 -24.56
C SER A 4 27.91 -23.38 -23.23
N SER A 5 27.79 -22.23 -22.55
CA SER A 5 26.87 -22.07 -21.42
C SER A 5 25.46 -21.74 -21.94
N PRO A 6 24.39 -22.40 -21.45
CA PRO A 6 23.03 -22.04 -21.83
C PRO A 6 22.57 -20.76 -21.13
N ARG A 7 21.97 -19.87 -21.91
CA ARG A 7 21.36 -18.59 -21.53
C ARG A 7 20.14 -18.82 -20.62
N PRO A 8 19.93 -18.02 -19.55
CA PRO A 8 18.70 -18.10 -18.77
C PRO A 8 17.49 -17.62 -19.59
N THR A 9 16.46 -18.46 -19.65
CA THR A 9 15.14 -18.11 -20.17
C THR A 9 14.48 -17.07 -19.27
N PRO A 10 13.90 -15.97 -19.80
CA PRO A 10 13.07 -15.09 -19.00
C PRO A 10 11.81 -15.84 -18.58
N SER A 11 11.62 -15.97 -17.26
CA SER A 11 10.39 -16.47 -16.66
C SER A 11 9.26 -15.51 -17.04
N ALA A 12 8.20 -16.06 -17.65
CA ALA A 12 7.02 -15.30 -18.03
C ALA A 12 6.50 -14.55 -16.79
N ALA A 13 6.52 -13.22 -16.86
CA ALA A 13 5.83 -12.38 -15.90
C ALA A 13 4.37 -12.82 -15.87
N ALA A 14 3.89 -13.27 -14.72
CA ALA A 14 2.47 -13.44 -14.50
C ALA A 14 1.85 -12.06 -14.65
N THR A 15 1.20 -11.82 -15.80
CA THR A 15 0.30 -10.69 -15.96
C THR A 15 -0.86 -10.91 -14.99
N THR A 16 -0.73 -10.37 -13.78
CA THR A 16 -1.86 -10.19 -12.89
C THR A 16 -2.77 -9.18 -13.57
N THR A 17 -3.78 -9.66 -14.28
CA THR A 17 -4.92 -8.87 -14.69
C THR A 17 -5.43 -8.10 -13.46
N PRO A 18 -5.50 -6.77 -13.48
CA PRO A 18 -6.08 -6.05 -12.36
C PRO A 18 -7.57 -6.41 -12.32
N SER A 19 -7.97 -7.20 -11.32
CA SER A 19 -9.38 -7.35 -10.99
C SER A 19 -9.95 -5.95 -10.75
N ALA A 20 -11.05 -5.63 -11.42
CA ALA A 20 -11.78 -4.40 -11.19
C ALA A 20 -12.10 -4.28 -9.69
N PRO A 21 -11.97 -3.08 -9.07
CA PRO A 21 -12.26 -2.92 -7.65
C PRO A 21 -13.77 -3.09 -7.46
N SER A 22 -14.18 -4.31 -7.12
CA SER A 22 -15.43 -4.54 -6.43
C SER A 22 -15.34 -3.73 -5.15
N GLY A 23 -16.40 -3.03 -4.74
CA GLY A 23 -16.40 -2.28 -3.47
C GLY A 23 -16.08 -3.24 -2.32
N GLY A 24 -14.79 -3.36 -2.03
CA GLY A 24 -14.21 -4.53 -1.39
C GLY A 24 -14.33 -4.45 0.12
N SER A 25 -14.38 -5.63 0.74
CA SER A 25 -14.26 -5.75 2.20
C SER A 25 -13.05 -4.97 2.72
N VAL A 26 -13.08 -4.58 4.00
CA VAL A 26 -11.95 -3.93 4.69
C VAL A 26 -10.62 -4.67 4.45
N THR A 27 -10.66 -6.00 4.41
CA THR A 27 -9.50 -6.88 4.14
C THR A 27 -8.93 -6.71 2.73
N GLU A 28 -9.78 -6.56 1.72
CA GLU A 28 -9.36 -6.38 0.33
C GLU A 28 -8.69 -5.02 0.16
N MET A 29 -9.34 -3.96 0.66
CA MET A 29 -8.79 -2.59 0.66
C MET A 29 -7.46 -2.51 1.42
N ALA A 30 -7.34 -3.20 2.56
CA ALA A 30 -6.08 -3.28 3.29
C ALA A 30 -4.99 -4.02 2.50
N THR A 31 -5.36 -5.05 1.73
CA THR A 31 -4.41 -5.74 0.86
C THR A 31 -3.92 -4.82 -0.27
N GLU A 32 -4.81 -4.03 -0.88
CA GLU A 32 -4.44 -3.03 -1.89
C GLU A 32 -3.49 -1.97 -1.32
N ILE A 33 -3.78 -1.44 -0.12
CA ILE A 33 -2.90 -0.46 0.54
C ILE A 33 -1.54 -1.07 0.83
N ARG A 34 -1.47 -2.34 1.27
CA ARG A 34 -0.19 -3.03 1.50
C ARG A 34 0.62 -3.12 0.21
N GLN A 35 0.02 -3.55 -0.89
CA GLN A 35 0.70 -3.62 -2.19
C GLN A 35 1.20 -2.24 -2.63
N LEU A 36 0.40 -1.20 -2.47
CA LEU A 36 0.79 0.17 -2.77
C LEU A 36 2.01 0.63 -1.97
N ILE A 37 2.07 0.30 -0.68
CA ILE A 37 3.25 0.58 0.16
C ILE A 37 4.47 -0.17 -0.36
N ASP A 38 4.32 -1.46 -0.70
CA ASP A 38 5.39 -2.32 -1.18
C ASP A 38 5.98 -1.77 -2.49
N THR A 39 5.13 -1.38 -3.44
CA THR A 39 5.55 -0.74 -4.70
C THR A 39 6.23 0.59 -4.43
N GLY A 40 5.68 1.44 -3.57
CA GLY A 40 6.29 2.74 -3.26
C GLY A 40 7.66 2.63 -2.60
N VAL A 41 7.88 1.61 -1.75
CA VAL A 41 9.20 1.32 -1.19
C VAL A 41 10.16 0.81 -2.27
N ALA A 42 9.71 -0.10 -3.13
CA ALA A 42 10.53 -0.64 -4.22
C ALA A 42 10.97 0.44 -5.22
N ASP A 43 10.10 1.40 -5.52
CA ASP A 43 10.36 2.53 -6.41
C ASP A 43 11.19 3.65 -5.76
N GLY A 44 11.48 3.55 -4.45
CA GLY A 44 12.12 4.62 -3.69
C GLY A 44 11.24 5.85 -3.44
N GLY A 45 9.95 5.77 -3.79
CA GLY A 45 8.96 6.82 -3.58
C GLY A 45 8.44 6.91 -2.14
N ILE A 46 8.70 5.88 -1.33
CA ILE A 46 8.43 5.80 0.11
C ILE A 46 9.72 5.30 0.78
N ARG A 47 10.21 6.01 1.79
CA ARG A 47 11.32 5.51 2.61
C ARG A 47 10.94 4.20 3.32
N VAL A 48 11.88 3.25 3.39
CA VAL A 48 11.63 1.90 3.96
C VAL A 48 11.08 1.93 5.39
N ASP A 49 11.60 2.82 6.24
CA ASP A 49 11.17 2.98 7.63
C ASP A 49 9.73 3.53 7.70
N VAL A 50 9.40 4.47 6.82
CA VAL A 50 8.04 5.02 6.68
C VAL A 50 7.07 3.97 6.13
N GLY A 51 7.48 3.16 5.15
CA GLY A 51 6.64 2.07 4.65
C GLY A 51 6.28 1.07 5.75
N THR A 52 7.22 0.77 6.63
CA THR A 52 6.97 -0.10 7.80
C THR A 52 5.98 0.54 8.78
N ASP A 53 6.16 1.82 9.10
CA ASP A 53 5.25 2.58 9.96
C ASP A 53 3.81 2.58 9.42
N ILE A 54 3.62 2.85 8.13
CA ILE A 54 2.29 2.86 7.50
C ILE A 54 1.65 1.47 7.52
N ARG A 55 2.42 0.39 7.31
CA ARG A 55 1.89 -0.98 7.43
C ARG A 55 1.39 -1.29 8.84
N ASN A 56 2.08 -0.80 9.87
CA ASN A 56 1.66 -0.98 11.26
C ASN A 56 0.37 -0.20 11.55
N LEU A 57 0.29 1.06 11.09
CA LEU A 57 -0.93 1.88 11.20
C LEU A 57 -2.13 1.22 10.49
N LEU A 58 -1.90 0.67 9.30
CA LEU A 58 -2.92 -0.09 8.57
C LEU A 58 -3.37 -1.34 9.34
N GLY A 59 -2.44 -2.08 9.94
CA GLY A 59 -2.76 -3.23 10.78
C GLY A 59 -3.73 -2.86 11.90
N HIS A 60 -3.41 -1.81 12.66
CA HIS A 60 -4.28 -1.30 13.72
C HIS A 60 -5.65 -0.81 13.21
N ALA A 61 -5.71 -0.24 12.01
CA ALA A 61 -6.98 0.16 11.41
C ALA A 61 -7.87 -1.04 11.07
N VAL A 62 -7.28 -2.14 10.59
CA VAL A 62 -8.02 -3.38 10.26
C VAL A 62 -8.47 -4.14 11.52
N GLU A 63 -7.73 -4.01 12.62
CA GLU A 63 -8.12 -4.57 13.93
C GLU A 63 -9.24 -3.78 14.63
N ALA A 64 -9.67 -2.65 14.07
CA ALA A 64 -10.74 -1.84 14.63
C ALA A 64 -12.07 -2.62 14.70
N ASN A 65 -12.69 -2.66 15.88
CA ASN A 65 -13.90 -3.46 16.14
C ASN A 65 -15.20 -2.69 15.90
N SER A 66 -15.12 -1.47 15.36
CA SER A 66 -16.27 -0.59 15.14
C SER A 66 -15.97 0.42 14.04
N ALA A 67 -17.01 0.89 13.35
CA ALA A 67 -16.88 1.84 12.24
C ALA A 67 -16.24 3.18 12.68
N GLY A 68 -16.56 3.62 13.91
CA GLY A 68 -15.94 4.81 14.50
C GLY A 68 -14.44 4.64 14.75
N ASP A 69 -14.02 3.47 15.21
CA ASP A 69 -12.61 3.17 15.46
C ASP A 69 -11.84 3.07 14.13
N LEU A 70 -12.43 2.44 13.11
CA LEU A 70 -11.86 2.38 11.77
C LEU A 70 -11.67 3.79 11.19
N ALA A 71 -12.69 4.64 11.27
CA ALA A 71 -12.61 6.01 10.77
C ALA A 71 -11.51 6.81 11.49
N ALA A 72 -11.40 6.66 12.81
CA ALA A 72 -10.37 7.34 13.59
C ALA A 72 -8.95 6.81 13.29
N ALA A 73 -8.79 5.50 13.06
CA ALA A 73 -7.52 4.91 12.68
C ALA A 73 -7.10 5.35 11.26
N VAL A 74 -8.03 5.35 10.32
CA VAL A 74 -7.84 5.87 8.95
C VAL A 74 -7.41 7.34 8.97
N GLN A 75 -8.08 8.19 9.75
CA GLN A 75 -7.71 9.60 9.85
C GLN A 75 -6.27 9.77 10.34
N ARG A 76 -5.86 9.03 11.38
CA ARG A 76 -4.47 9.06 11.87
C ARG A 76 -3.46 8.62 10.81
N ALA A 77 -3.79 7.60 10.03
CA ALA A 77 -2.93 7.15 8.92
C ALA A 77 -2.77 8.23 7.85
N ARG A 78 -3.86 8.91 7.50
CA ARG A 78 -3.84 10.03 6.53
C ARG A 78 -3.01 11.21 7.02
N ASP A 79 -3.16 11.59 8.29
CA ASP A 79 -2.38 12.67 8.89
C ASP A 79 -0.87 12.34 8.87
N LYS A 80 -0.51 11.08 9.15
CA LYS A 80 0.87 10.60 9.06
C LYS A 80 1.41 10.64 7.64
N VAL A 81 0.66 10.18 6.64
CA VAL A 81 1.08 10.27 5.24
C VAL A 81 1.35 11.73 4.83
N ALA A 82 0.48 12.66 5.22
CA ALA A 82 0.65 14.08 4.93
C ALA A 82 1.89 14.67 5.63
N GLU A 83 2.17 14.28 6.88
CA GLU A 83 3.39 14.65 7.60
C GLU A 83 4.64 14.15 6.88
N ARG A 84 4.70 12.86 6.53
CA ARG A 84 5.85 12.26 5.84
C ARG A 84 6.08 12.82 4.44
N GLN A 85 5.01 13.23 3.75
CA GLN A 85 5.13 13.97 2.49
C GLN A 85 5.83 15.32 2.71
N ARG A 86 5.44 16.10 3.73
CA ARG A 86 6.07 17.39 4.04
C ARG A 86 7.54 17.25 4.42
N GLU A 87 7.91 16.15 5.07
CA GLU A 87 9.30 15.81 5.40
C GLU A 87 10.11 15.31 4.19
N GLY A 88 9.47 15.03 3.06
CA GLY A 88 10.11 14.47 1.86
C GLY A 88 10.37 12.96 1.94
N SER A 89 9.85 12.27 2.96
CA SER A 89 9.99 10.82 3.12
C SER A 89 9.00 10.00 2.28
N ILE A 90 7.99 10.67 1.70
CA ILE A 90 7.06 10.13 0.71
C ILE A 90 6.95 11.14 -0.44
N THR A 91 7.04 10.66 -1.67
CA THR A 91 6.84 11.53 -2.84
C THR A 91 5.38 11.98 -2.96
N PRO A 92 5.12 13.14 -3.61
CA PRO A 92 3.76 13.64 -3.77
C PRO A 92 2.80 12.66 -4.47
N ALA A 93 3.31 11.84 -5.39
CA ALA A 93 2.51 10.85 -6.12
C ALA A 93 2.02 9.73 -5.19
N TYR A 94 2.93 9.08 -4.45
CA TYR A 94 2.59 8.00 -3.52
C TYR A 94 1.73 8.50 -2.35
N ALA A 95 1.97 9.71 -1.86
CA ALA A 95 1.12 10.30 -0.81
C ALA A 95 -0.34 10.45 -1.26
N ARG A 96 -0.61 10.90 -2.49
CA ARG A 96 -1.99 11.01 -3.01
C ARG A 96 -2.66 9.66 -3.21
N GLN A 97 -1.92 8.67 -3.68
CA GLN A 97 -2.44 7.31 -3.86
C GLN A 97 -2.80 6.68 -2.51
N LEU A 98 -1.93 6.82 -1.50
CA LEU A 98 -2.17 6.34 -0.14
C LEU A 98 -3.37 7.06 0.50
N ASP A 99 -3.44 8.38 0.39
CA ASP A 99 -4.56 9.16 0.92
C ASP A 99 -5.90 8.70 0.31
N THR A 100 -5.95 8.49 -1.00
CA THR A 100 -7.14 7.99 -1.70
C THR A 100 -7.52 6.58 -1.23
N ALA A 101 -6.54 5.69 -1.06
CA ALA A 101 -6.79 4.33 -0.62
C ALA A 101 -7.29 4.29 0.84
N PHE A 102 -6.71 5.10 1.72
CA PHE A 102 -7.19 5.25 3.10
C PHE A 102 -8.60 5.84 3.18
N GLN A 103 -8.95 6.81 2.33
CA GLN A 103 -10.33 7.31 2.25
C GLN A 103 -11.33 6.21 1.88
N ARG A 104 -10.98 5.34 0.91
CA ARG A 104 -11.82 4.20 0.53
C ARG A 104 -11.98 3.20 1.66
N LEU A 105 -10.89 2.91 2.39
CA LEU A 105 -10.90 2.05 3.57
C LEU A 105 -11.85 2.59 4.64
N GLY A 106 -11.80 3.89 4.95
CA GLY A 106 -12.67 4.52 5.94
C GLY A 106 -14.16 4.55 5.54
N ALA A 107 -14.45 4.43 4.24
CA ALA A 107 -15.81 4.34 3.71
C ALA A 107 -16.31 2.89 3.56
N ALA A 108 -15.46 1.90 3.81
CA ALA A 108 -15.82 0.49 3.72
C ALA A 108 -16.83 0.11 4.82
N ARG A 109 -17.68 -0.87 4.51
CA ARG A 109 -18.56 -1.48 5.51
C ARG A 109 -17.79 -2.57 6.25
N LEU A 110 -17.82 -2.52 7.57
CA LEU A 110 -17.36 -3.60 8.46
C LEU A 110 -18.34 -4.78 8.43
#